data_AF-A0A1A9HJ61-F1
#
_entry.id   AF-A0A1A9HJ61-F1
#
_cell.length_a   1.000
_cell.length_b   1.000
_cell.length_c   1.000
_cell.angle_alpha   90.00
_cell.angle_beta   90.00
_cell.angle_gamma   90.00
#
_symmetry.space_group_name_H-M   'P 1'
#
loop_
_entity.id
_entity.type
_entity.pdbx_description
1 polymer ?
#
loop_
_entity_poly.entity_id
_entity_poly.type
_entity_poly.pdbx_seq_one_letter_code
_entity_poly.pdbx_strand_id
1 'polypeptide(L)'
;MNESILPGALPGTLPDTTQVLIVGAGAAGLTLAIDLARRGVDFQLIEQASQPFHGSRGKGIQPRTQEVLEDLGLLERLVATGGPYPPQRHHAADGSVTETAFETSPPTSAEPHQMALMVPQFLTEAAMRERLAELGHAPRYGCALVDFEQDEEGVTARVAVGADGNGGAVRQKRIRARYLVGADGGRSDVRKQLGIEFPGKTLGVRAVVADVTLTGLPRDAWHQFNDGSMARQLALCPLAGTALFQLQAPVPLEGEVDLGVDGLNAMVKDRSGRDDIRIEAVYWASAYNMNARLADRYRVGRVFLVGDAAHIHPPTGGQGLNTSVQDAYNLGWKLGAVLRGAPDALLDTYEEERRPVAEGVLKLSSRLLDAAKRGDNRRGRDVHQLDIGYPDSSLALEAPARERGLLAGDRAPDARLRGAAGQGSRLFELFRGPQWTLLAYGTSRTALNSLGLVPARAGLRIHAIGEAGDGGDYVDEHGDLRNAYAPQVGDWILVRPDGYVAAIVGEGALDALERFMAACGLQRP
;
A
#
# COMPACT_ATOMS: atom_id res chain seq x y z
N MET A 1 -8.13 31.67 -11.29
CA MET A 1 -8.35 31.31 -12.71
C MET A 1 -9.00 29.95 -12.71
N ASN A 2 -10.21 29.85 -13.26
CA ASN A 2 -11.07 28.68 -13.21
C ASN A 2 -10.35 27.45 -13.80
N GLU A 3 -10.01 26.49 -12.94
CA GLU A 3 -9.64 25.15 -13.37
C GLU A 3 -10.90 24.46 -13.89
N SER A 4 -10.90 24.14 -15.18
CA SER A 4 -11.89 23.27 -15.78
C SER A 4 -11.70 21.87 -15.20
N ILE A 5 -12.59 21.50 -14.30
CA ILE A 5 -12.87 20.12 -13.93
C ILE A 5 -13.10 19.35 -15.23
N LEU A 6 -12.19 18.45 -15.58
CA LEU A 6 -12.41 17.52 -16.68
C LEU A 6 -13.73 16.76 -16.40
N PRO A 7 -14.68 16.73 -17.34
CA PRO A 7 -15.98 16.12 -17.11
C PRO A 7 -15.79 14.61 -16.95
N GLY A 8 -16.22 14.09 -15.79
CA GLY A 8 -16.26 12.66 -15.52
C GLY A 8 -17.11 11.92 -16.56
N ALA A 9 -16.49 11.01 -17.31
CA ALA A 9 -17.19 9.94 -17.99
C ALA A 9 -17.60 8.88 -16.94
N LEU A 10 -18.81 8.33 -16.85
CA LEU A 10 -20.14 8.57 -17.41
C LEU A 10 -21.12 8.35 -16.23
N PRO A 11 -22.24 9.11 -16.14
CA PRO A 11 -23.33 8.84 -15.20
C PRO A 11 -24.13 7.61 -15.67
N GLY A 12 -23.49 6.44 -15.65
CA GLY A 12 -24.16 5.16 -15.79
C GLY A 12 -24.77 4.73 -14.46
N THR A 13 -25.99 4.21 -14.49
CA THR A 13 -26.56 3.49 -13.34
C THR A 13 -25.63 2.35 -12.94
N LEU A 14 -25.45 2.13 -11.63
CA LEU A 14 -24.74 0.93 -11.13
C LEU A 14 -25.32 -0.33 -11.80
N PRO A 15 -24.48 -1.29 -12.22
CA PRO A 15 -24.96 -2.50 -12.87
C PRO A 15 -25.71 -3.40 -11.87
N ASP A 16 -26.49 -4.35 -12.38
CA ASP A 16 -27.12 -5.38 -11.53
C ASP A 16 -26.12 -6.46 -11.09
N THR A 17 -25.03 -6.66 -11.84
CA THR A 17 -24.01 -7.68 -11.59
C THR A 17 -22.61 -7.14 -11.77
N THR A 18 -21.64 -7.67 -11.04
CA THR A 18 -20.21 -7.46 -11.28
C THR A 18 -19.38 -8.65 -10.81
N GLN A 19 -18.09 -8.76 -11.14
CA GLN A 19 -17.25 -9.78 -10.51
C GLN A 19 -16.81 -9.35 -9.10
N VAL A 20 -16.34 -8.12 -8.91
CA VAL A 20 -15.88 -7.64 -7.60
C VAL A 20 -16.55 -6.33 -7.21
N LEU A 21 -17.17 -6.28 -6.02
CA LEU A 21 -17.65 -5.03 -5.42
C LEU A 21 -16.64 -4.56 -4.37
N ILE A 22 -16.02 -3.40 -4.59
CA ILE A 22 -15.09 -2.76 -3.65
C ILE A 22 -15.82 -1.63 -2.93
N VAL A 23 -15.79 -1.65 -1.60
CA VAL A 23 -16.51 -0.70 -0.74
C VAL A 23 -15.51 0.21 -0.04
N GLY A 24 -15.42 1.47 -0.46
CA GLY A 24 -14.50 2.48 0.04
C GLY A 24 -13.41 2.84 -0.98
N ALA A 25 -13.32 4.12 -1.34
CA ALA A 25 -12.38 4.64 -2.35
C ALA A 25 -11.17 5.38 -1.76
N GLY A 26 -10.69 4.93 -0.60
CA GLY A 26 -9.38 5.32 -0.07
C GLY A 26 -8.23 4.57 -0.73
N ALA A 27 -7.00 4.79 -0.26
CA ALA A 27 -5.79 4.17 -0.82
C ALA A 27 -5.90 2.65 -1.05
N ALA A 28 -6.45 1.88 -0.11
CA ALA A 28 -6.62 0.42 -0.26
C ALA A 28 -7.56 0.06 -1.44
N GLY A 29 -8.75 0.67 -1.49
CA GLY A 29 -9.73 0.39 -2.53
C GLY A 29 -9.27 0.86 -3.92
N LEU A 30 -8.60 2.01 -3.98
CA LEU A 30 -8.00 2.52 -5.23
C LEU A 30 -6.87 1.61 -5.73
N THR A 31 -5.98 1.14 -4.84
CA THR A 31 -4.94 0.17 -5.22
C THR A 31 -5.54 -1.10 -5.79
N LEU A 32 -6.56 -1.67 -5.12
CA LEU A 32 -7.23 -2.88 -5.62
C LEU A 32 -7.89 -2.62 -6.98
N ALA A 33 -8.61 -1.50 -7.13
CA ALA A 33 -9.26 -1.15 -8.38
C ALA A 33 -8.27 -1.01 -9.55
N ILE A 34 -7.11 -0.38 -9.33
CA ILE A 34 -6.05 -0.26 -10.36
C ILE A 34 -5.49 -1.63 -10.73
N ASP A 35 -5.22 -2.49 -9.75
CA ASP A 35 -4.71 -3.84 -10.02
C ASP A 35 -5.73 -4.73 -10.74
N LEU A 36 -7.02 -4.64 -10.40
CA LEU A 36 -8.09 -5.35 -11.11
C LEU A 36 -8.30 -4.80 -12.53
N ALA A 37 -8.27 -3.48 -12.71
CA ALA A 37 -8.43 -2.82 -14.01
C ALA A 37 -7.34 -3.27 -15.00
N ARG A 38 -6.06 -3.25 -14.61
CA ARG A 38 -4.96 -3.70 -15.48
C ARG A 38 -5.01 -5.20 -15.80
N ARG A 39 -5.80 -5.99 -15.05
CA ARG A 39 -6.05 -7.42 -15.27
C ARG A 39 -7.30 -7.69 -16.12
N GLY A 40 -8.06 -6.64 -16.45
CA GLY A 40 -9.35 -6.77 -17.15
C GLY A 40 -10.43 -7.47 -16.33
N VAL A 41 -10.35 -7.42 -14.99
CA VAL A 41 -11.40 -7.93 -14.10
C VAL A 41 -12.51 -6.89 -14.02
N ASP A 42 -13.77 -7.31 -14.13
CA ASP A 42 -14.92 -6.43 -13.95
C ASP A 42 -15.16 -6.13 -12.46
N PHE A 43 -15.26 -4.85 -12.12
CA PHE A 43 -15.50 -4.43 -10.74
C PHE A 43 -16.33 -3.14 -10.66
N GLN A 44 -16.94 -2.93 -9.50
CA GLN A 44 -17.49 -1.64 -9.08
C GLN A 44 -16.77 -1.16 -7.83
N LEU A 45 -16.30 0.09 -7.85
CA LEU A 45 -15.73 0.77 -6.69
C LEU A 45 -16.74 1.81 -6.20
N ILE A 46 -17.34 1.59 -5.03
CA ILE A 46 -18.32 2.52 -4.43
C ILE A 46 -17.71 3.30 -3.27
N GLU A 47 -18.13 4.54 -3.09
CA GLU A 47 -17.74 5.42 -2.00
C GLU A 47 -18.96 6.18 -1.48
N GLN A 48 -19.16 6.18 -0.17
CA GLN A 48 -20.31 6.84 0.45
C GLN A 48 -20.22 8.37 0.39
N ALA A 49 -19.01 8.94 0.48
CA ALA A 49 -18.82 10.37 0.35
C ALA A 49 -19.22 10.84 -1.05
N SER A 50 -19.74 12.07 -1.19
CA SER A 50 -20.03 12.66 -2.51
C SER A 50 -18.80 13.11 -3.27
N GLN A 51 -17.67 13.29 -2.57
CA GLN A 51 -16.43 13.81 -3.13
C GLN A 51 -15.21 13.13 -2.51
N PRO A 52 -14.06 13.16 -3.19
CA PRO A 52 -12.80 12.69 -2.62
C PRO A 52 -12.45 13.37 -1.30
N PHE A 53 -11.77 12.62 -0.43
CA PHE A 53 -11.21 13.17 0.81
C PHE A 53 -10.11 14.20 0.50
N HIS A 54 -10.17 15.37 1.14
CA HIS A 54 -9.28 16.51 0.87
C HIS A 54 -8.23 16.77 1.97
N GLY A 55 -8.21 15.94 3.03
CA GLY A 55 -7.23 16.05 4.11
C GLY A 55 -6.10 15.03 4.00
N SER A 56 -5.20 15.05 4.97
CA SER A 56 -4.08 14.12 5.07
C SER A 56 -4.01 13.49 6.47
N ARG A 57 -4.27 12.18 6.53
CA ARG A 57 -4.04 11.36 7.74
C ARG A 57 -2.67 10.70 7.69
N GLY A 58 -2.19 10.41 6.48
CA GLY A 58 -0.83 10.00 6.18
C GLY A 58 -0.19 10.93 5.14
N LYS A 59 1.15 10.94 5.11
CA LYS A 59 1.91 11.71 4.11
C LYS A 59 3.23 11.05 3.70
N GLY A 60 3.47 9.80 4.09
CA GLY A 60 4.73 9.09 3.85
C GLY A 60 4.52 7.81 3.08
N ILE A 61 5.19 7.69 1.94
CA ILE A 61 5.23 6.49 1.11
C ILE A 61 6.56 5.78 1.38
N GLN A 62 6.48 4.61 2.00
CA GLN A 62 7.66 3.82 2.40
C GLN A 62 8.30 3.12 1.19
N PRO A 63 9.60 2.79 1.26
CA PRO A 63 10.34 2.05 0.22
C PRO A 63 9.56 0.92 -0.45
N ARG A 64 9.03 -0.05 0.33
CA ARG A 64 8.27 -1.18 -0.25
C ARG A 64 7.02 -0.73 -1.01
N THR A 65 6.36 0.32 -0.54
CA THR A 65 5.16 0.87 -1.20
C THR A 65 5.53 1.61 -2.47
N GLN A 66 6.68 2.27 -2.54
CA GLN A 66 7.17 2.90 -3.78
C GLN A 66 7.37 1.86 -4.88
N GLU A 67 7.88 0.68 -4.57
CA GLU A 67 8.07 -0.41 -5.53
C GLU A 67 6.73 -0.94 -6.06
N VAL A 68 5.72 -1.07 -5.18
CA VAL A 68 4.34 -1.41 -5.61
C VAL A 68 3.78 -0.32 -6.52
N LEU A 69 3.96 0.95 -6.17
CA LEU A 69 3.48 2.08 -6.96
C LEU A 69 4.24 2.24 -8.27
N GLU A 70 5.48 1.79 -8.36
CA GLU A 70 6.23 1.73 -9.60
C GLU A 70 5.61 0.71 -10.56
N ASP A 71 5.31 -0.49 -10.08
CA ASP A 71 4.65 -1.52 -10.88
C ASP A 71 3.23 -1.09 -11.34
N LEU A 72 2.51 -0.37 -10.48
CA LEU A 72 1.18 0.18 -10.83
C LEU A 72 1.26 1.42 -11.75
N GLY A 73 2.46 1.93 -12.06
CA GLY A 73 2.67 3.08 -12.95
C GLY A 73 2.36 4.44 -12.30
N LEU A 74 2.50 4.55 -10.99
CA LEU A 74 2.18 5.73 -10.19
C LEU A 74 3.42 6.47 -9.67
N LEU A 75 4.54 5.77 -9.48
CA LEU A 75 5.68 6.31 -8.73
C LEU A 75 6.23 7.61 -9.33
N GLU A 76 6.43 7.69 -10.65
CA GLU A 76 6.98 8.89 -11.29
C GLU A 76 6.12 10.14 -11.04
N ARG A 77 4.79 10.01 -11.13
CA ARG A 77 3.84 11.09 -10.83
C ARG A 77 3.91 11.52 -9.37
N LEU A 78 4.05 10.56 -8.45
CA LEU A 78 4.16 10.84 -7.03
C LEU A 78 5.49 11.50 -6.68
N VAL A 79 6.60 11.10 -7.32
CA VAL A 79 7.89 11.76 -7.17
C VAL A 79 7.84 13.19 -7.68
N ALA A 80 7.14 13.44 -8.80
CA ALA A 80 7.00 14.78 -9.37
C ALA A 80 6.11 15.72 -8.54
N THR A 81 5.15 15.19 -7.78
CA THR A 81 4.20 15.98 -6.97
C THR A 81 4.58 16.07 -5.49
N GLY A 82 5.34 15.09 -5.01
CA GLY A 82 5.86 15.01 -3.66
C GLY A 82 7.24 15.62 -3.49
N GLY A 83 7.92 15.22 -2.43
CA GLY A 83 9.30 15.60 -2.17
C GLY A 83 9.93 14.80 -1.03
N PRO A 84 11.21 15.03 -0.74
CA PRO A 84 11.84 14.48 0.45
C PRO A 84 11.20 15.07 1.71
N TYR A 85 11.32 14.36 2.83
CA TYR A 85 11.02 14.94 4.13
C TYR A 85 12.04 16.04 4.45
N PRO A 86 11.61 17.24 4.88
CA PRO A 86 12.52 18.28 5.33
C PRO A 86 13.16 17.89 6.67
N PRO A 87 14.34 18.43 7.04
CA PRO A 87 14.94 18.17 8.35
C PRO A 87 13.98 18.55 9.49
N GLN A 88 14.12 17.88 10.63
CA GLN A 88 13.40 18.24 11.84
C GLN A 88 14.11 19.42 12.51
N ARG A 89 13.39 20.52 12.73
CA ARG A 89 13.89 21.71 13.41
C ARG A 89 13.21 21.83 14.77
N HIS A 90 14.00 21.66 15.82
CA HIS A 90 13.55 21.67 17.20
C HIS A 90 13.72 23.06 17.81
N HIS A 91 12.64 23.61 18.36
CA HIS A 91 12.60 24.93 18.97
C HIS A 91 12.53 24.77 20.50
N ALA A 92 13.58 25.19 21.20
CA ALA A 92 13.66 25.13 22.65
C ALA A 92 13.06 26.38 23.32
N ALA A 93 12.69 26.26 24.59
CA ALA A 93 12.06 27.34 25.36
C ALA A 93 13.01 28.54 25.61
N ASP A 94 14.32 28.33 25.55
CA ASP A 94 15.34 29.39 25.65
C ASP A 94 15.60 30.12 24.31
N GLY A 95 14.88 29.73 23.25
CA GLY A 95 15.02 30.28 21.90
C GLY A 95 16.10 29.60 21.06
N SER A 96 16.82 28.59 21.59
CA SER A 96 17.77 27.81 20.80
C SER A 96 17.06 26.92 19.78
N VAL A 97 17.72 26.70 18.64
CA VAL A 97 17.21 25.89 17.54
C VAL A 97 18.25 24.85 17.17
N THR A 98 17.83 23.59 17.06
CA THR A 98 18.65 22.49 16.54
C THR A 98 17.98 21.84 15.35
N GLU A 99 18.77 21.25 14.46
CA GLU A 99 18.26 20.53 13.30
C GLU A 99 18.79 19.09 13.27
N THR A 100 17.91 18.17 12.91
CA THR A 100 18.23 16.76 12.70
C THR A 100 17.71 16.34 11.34
N ALA A 101 18.60 15.86 10.46
CA ALA A 101 18.21 15.29 9.19
C ALA A 101 17.62 13.89 9.39
N PHE A 102 16.71 13.49 8.49
CA PHE A 102 16.31 12.09 8.42
C PHE A 102 17.49 11.24 7.97
N GLU A 103 17.69 10.08 8.61
CA GLU A 103 18.69 9.12 8.17
C GLU A 103 18.35 8.64 6.75
N THR A 104 19.32 8.72 5.85
CA THR A 104 19.20 8.25 4.48
C THR A 104 20.33 7.28 4.18
N SER A 105 20.00 6.16 3.56
CA SER A 105 20.99 5.25 2.99
C SER A 105 20.97 5.39 1.47
N PRO A 106 22.13 5.26 0.79
CA PRO A 106 22.19 5.37 -0.65
C PRO A 106 21.47 4.18 -1.31
N PRO A 107 20.71 4.40 -2.40
CA PRO A 107 20.11 3.31 -3.16
C PRO A 107 21.11 2.21 -3.52
N THR A 108 20.68 0.96 -3.42
CA THR A 108 21.44 -0.20 -3.90
C THR A 108 20.78 -0.80 -5.12
N SER A 109 21.47 -1.71 -5.82
CA SER A 109 20.87 -2.45 -6.94
C SER A 109 19.70 -3.32 -6.50
N ALA A 110 19.67 -3.79 -5.25
CA ALA A 110 18.60 -4.58 -4.65
C ALA A 110 17.43 -3.73 -4.13
N GLU A 111 17.72 -2.52 -3.65
CA GLU A 111 16.78 -1.62 -2.99
C GLU A 111 16.91 -0.21 -3.59
N PRO A 112 16.24 0.05 -4.73
CA PRO A 112 16.39 1.32 -5.44
C PRO A 112 15.72 2.51 -4.72
N HIS A 113 14.73 2.26 -3.86
CA HIS A 113 13.90 3.29 -3.22
C HIS A 113 14.17 3.37 -1.72
N GLN A 114 15.37 3.77 -1.28
CA GLN A 114 15.73 3.73 0.15
C GLN A 114 15.22 4.89 1.02
N MET A 115 14.59 5.90 0.43
CA MET A 115 14.07 7.07 1.17
C MET A 115 12.56 7.09 1.10
N ALA A 116 11.89 7.34 2.24
CA ALA A 116 10.45 7.58 2.23
C ALA A 116 10.11 8.88 1.47
N LEU A 117 9.14 8.80 0.57
CA LEU A 117 8.67 9.95 -0.20
C LEU A 117 7.53 10.66 0.57
N MET A 118 7.64 11.99 0.72
CA MET A 118 6.57 12.79 1.31
C MET A 118 5.55 13.17 0.23
N VAL A 119 4.34 12.61 0.33
CA VAL A 119 3.18 12.97 -0.49
C VAL A 119 1.94 12.99 0.40
N PRO A 120 1.27 14.14 0.57
CA PRO A 120 -0.01 14.20 1.29
C PRO A 120 -1.02 13.19 0.73
N GLN A 121 -1.74 12.50 1.61
CA GLN A 121 -2.68 11.43 1.22
C GLN A 121 -3.66 11.85 0.11
N PHE A 122 -4.24 13.05 0.17
CA PHE A 122 -5.18 13.50 -0.86
C PHE A 122 -4.55 13.61 -2.26
N LEU A 123 -3.26 13.96 -2.35
CA LEU A 123 -2.49 13.96 -3.61
C LEU A 123 -2.15 12.53 -4.05
N THR A 124 -1.80 11.65 -3.11
CA THR A 124 -1.59 10.22 -3.42
C THR A 124 -2.84 9.60 -4.01
N GLU A 125 -3.99 9.80 -3.36
CA GLU A 125 -5.27 9.27 -3.83
C GLU A 125 -5.74 9.97 -5.12
N ALA A 126 -5.39 11.24 -5.35
CA ALA A 126 -5.63 11.92 -6.63
C ALA A 126 -4.86 11.25 -7.77
N ALA A 127 -3.56 11.03 -7.60
CA ALA A 127 -2.73 10.33 -8.59
C ALA A 127 -3.27 8.91 -8.88
N MET A 128 -3.74 8.19 -7.84
CA MET A 128 -4.39 6.89 -7.99
C MET A 128 -5.71 6.98 -8.78
N ARG A 129 -6.55 7.98 -8.53
CA ARG A 129 -7.79 8.19 -9.31
C ARG A 129 -7.51 8.52 -10.77
N GLU A 130 -6.50 9.35 -11.03
CA GLU A 130 -6.05 9.63 -12.40
C GLU A 130 -5.57 8.36 -13.11
N ARG A 131 -4.76 7.54 -12.43
CA ARG A 131 -4.31 6.26 -12.97
C ARG A 131 -5.47 5.30 -13.23
N LEU A 132 -6.46 5.26 -12.34
CA LEU A 132 -7.66 4.46 -12.56
C LEU A 132 -8.47 4.96 -13.77
N ALA A 133 -8.54 6.28 -13.97
CA ALA A 133 -9.20 6.90 -15.11
C ALA A 133 -8.48 6.61 -16.44
N GLU A 134 -7.14 6.60 -16.45
CA GLU A 134 -6.35 6.15 -17.61
C GLU A 134 -6.65 4.71 -18.02
N LEU A 135 -7.02 3.87 -17.05
CA LEU A 135 -7.45 2.49 -17.29
C LEU A 135 -8.95 2.39 -17.64
N GLY A 136 -9.67 3.51 -17.74
CA GLY A 136 -11.07 3.56 -18.15
C GLY A 136 -12.09 3.40 -17.01
N HIS A 137 -11.66 3.53 -15.74
CA HIS A 137 -12.52 3.33 -14.57
C HIS A 137 -12.53 4.55 -13.63
N ALA A 138 -13.56 4.64 -12.78
CA ALA A 138 -13.65 5.70 -11.76
C ALA A 138 -14.46 5.23 -10.54
N PRO A 139 -14.22 5.79 -9.34
CA PRO A 139 -15.07 5.53 -8.17
C PRO A 139 -16.49 6.08 -8.37
N ARG A 140 -17.47 5.37 -7.80
CA ARG A 140 -18.88 5.78 -7.72
C ARG A 140 -19.14 6.42 -6.36
N TYR A 141 -19.02 7.74 -6.31
CA TYR A 141 -19.31 8.55 -5.12
C TYR A 141 -20.81 8.61 -4.79
N GLY A 142 -21.16 8.97 -3.56
CA GLY A 142 -22.53 9.03 -3.06
C GLY A 142 -23.23 7.66 -3.00
N CYS A 143 -22.46 6.57 -2.97
CA CYS A 143 -22.92 5.19 -2.98
C CYS A 143 -22.48 4.48 -1.70
N ALA A 144 -23.41 4.28 -0.75
CA ALA A 144 -23.14 3.64 0.52
C ALA A 144 -23.61 2.17 0.51
N LEU A 145 -22.77 1.24 0.98
CA LEU A 145 -23.21 -0.11 1.28
C LEU A 145 -24.18 -0.05 2.47
N VAL A 146 -25.37 -0.63 2.31
CA VAL A 146 -26.37 -0.73 3.38
C VAL A 146 -26.23 -2.08 4.07
N ASP A 147 -26.40 -3.15 3.31
CA ASP A 147 -26.18 -4.52 3.77
C ASP A 147 -25.77 -5.46 2.63
N PHE A 148 -25.41 -6.69 2.99
CA PHE A 148 -25.21 -7.77 2.03
C PHE A 148 -25.52 -9.14 2.64
N GLU A 149 -25.84 -10.08 1.76
CA GLU A 149 -25.94 -11.50 2.05
C GLU A 149 -25.04 -12.26 1.07
N GLN A 150 -24.54 -13.44 1.45
CA GLN A 150 -23.69 -14.25 0.58
C GLN A 150 -24.16 -15.71 0.57
N ASP A 151 -23.90 -16.38 -0.54
CA ASP A 151 -24.15 -17.80 -0.77
C ASP A 151 -22.92 -18.45 -1.43
N GLU A 152 -23.06 -19.70 -1.86
CA GLU A 152 -21.97 -20.47 -2.47
C GLU A 152 -21.47 -19.86 -3.79
N GLU A 153 -22.22 -19.00 -4.48
CA GLU A 153 -21.88 -18.45 -5.80
C GLU A 153 -21.47 -16.97 -5.79
N GLY A 154 -21.85 -16.21 -4.76
CA GLY A 154 -21.61 -14.77 -4.73
C GLY A 154 -22.13 -14.03 -3.50
N VAL A 155 -22.08 -12.71 -3.59
CA VAL A 155 -22.54 -11.74 -2.60
C VAL A 155 -23.61 -10.87 -3.23
N THR A 156 -24.78 -10.79 -2.62
CA THR A 156 -25.84 -9.85 -3.00
C THR A 156 -25.79 -8.64 -2.07
N ALA A 157 -25.33 -7.50 -2.60
CA ALA A 157 -25.19 -6.27 -1.84
C ALA A 157 -26.33 -5.28 -2.14
N ARG A 158 -26.80 -4.58 -1.11
CA ARG A 158 -27.73 -3.47 -1.23
C ARG A 158 -26.98 -2.16 -1.04
N VAL A 159 -27.02 -1.31 -2.06
CA VAL A 159 -26.32 -0.03 -2.11
C VAL A 159 -27.33 1.10 -2.14
N ALA A 160 -27.18 2.08 -1.25
CA ALA A 160 -27.91 3.33 -1.27
C ALA A 160 -27.18 4.31 -2.19
N VAL A 161 -27.86 4.80 -3.22
CA VAL A 161 -27.35 5.75 -4.22
C VAL A 161 -27.96 7.12 -3.98
N GLY A 162 -27.12 8.16 -3.94
CA GLY A 162 -27.54 9.52 -3.60
C GLY A 162 -27.70 9.73 -2.09
N ALA A 163 -27.01 8.93 -1.27
CA ALA A 163 -27.02 9.04 0.19
C ALA A 163 -26.13 10.19 0.72
N ASP A 164 -25.72 11.13 -0.14
CA ASP A 164 -24.74 12.17 0.15
C ASP A 164 -25.29 13.37 0.94
N GLY A 165 -26.56 13.32 1.35
CA GLY A 165 -27.19 14.38 2.14
C GLY A 165 -27.60 15.62 1.33
N ASN A 166 -27.43 15.64 0.01
CA ASN A 166 -27.78 16.80 -0.85
C ASN A 166 -29.28 16.91 -1.17
N GLY A 167 -30.17 16.28 -0.39
CA GLY A 167 -31.62 16.36 -0.55
C GLY A 167 -32.18 15.64 -1.78
N GLY A 168 -31.36 14.88 -2.52
CA GLY A 168 -31.80 14.00 -3.60
C GLY A 168 -32.52 12.76 -3.09
N ALA A 169 -33.36 12.15 -3.93
CA ALA A 169 -34.02 10.89 -3.59
C ALA A 169 -33.00 9.76 -3.47
N VAL A 170 -32.82 9.21 -2.26
CA VAL A 170 -32.00 8.01 -2.03
C VAL A 170 -32.66 6.83 -2.70
N ARG A 171 -31.96 6.19 -3.63
CA ARG A 171 -32.43 4.99 -4.32
C ARG A 171 -31.66 3.78 -3.80
N GLN A 172 -32.37 2.67 -3.58
CA GLN A 172 -31.72 1.40 -3.28
C GLN A 172 -31.44 0.64 -4.57
N LYS A 173 -30.22 0.15 -4.72
CA LYS A 173 -29.78 -0.71 -5.80
C LYS A 173 -29.30 -2.03 -5.23
N ARG A 174 -29.72 -3.14 -5.83
CA ARG A 174 -29.16 -4.47 -5.54
C ARG A 174 -28.08 -4.77 -6.58
N ILE A 175 -26.92 -5.25 -6.13
CA ILE A 175 -25.80 -5.65 -6.99
C ILE A 175 -25.38 -7.06 -6.58
N ARG A 176 -25.31 -7.97 -7.55
CA ARG A 176 -24.74 -9.30 -7.37
C ARG A 176 -23.27 -9.30 -7.76
N ALA A 177 -22.39 -9.58 -6.81
CA ALA A 177 -20.95 -9.71 -7.04
C ALA A 177 -20.48 -11.16 -6.82
N ARG A 178 -19.36 -11.57 -7.44
CA ARG A 178 -18.70 -12.83 -7.07
C ARG A 178 -17.96 -12.70 -5.74
N TYR A 179 -17.38 -11.51 -5.50
CA TYR A 179 -16.67 -11.17 -4.28
C TYR A 179 -16.98 -9.74 -3.83
N LEU A 180 -16.95 -9.50 -2.53
CA LEU A 180 -17.02 -8.17 -1.93
C LEU A 180 -15.75 -7.89 -1.14
N VAL A 181 -15.18 -6.69 -1.30
CA VAL A 181 -13.99 -6.27 -0.55
C VAL A 181 -14.30 -5.00 0.24
N GLY A 182 -14.27 -5.10 1.56
CA GLY A 182 -14.37 -3.98 2.49
C GLY A 182 -13.04 -3.23 2.58
N ALA A 183 -12.99 -2.06 1.95
CA ALA A 183 -11.93 -1.07 2.02
C ALA A 183 -12.42 0.23 2.70
N ASP A 184 -13.42 0.10 3.58
CA ASP A 184 -14.25 1.14 4.18
C ASP A 184 -13.70 1.68 5.52
N GLY A 185 -12.43 1.37 5.79
CA GLY A 185 -11.62 1.99 6.84
C GLY A 185 -11.94 1.53 8.27
N GLY A 186 -11.42 2.27 9.25
CA GLY A 186 -11.39 1.81 10.65
C GLY A 186 -12.75 1.52 11.29
N ARG A 187 -13.79 2.17 10.78
CA ARG A 187 -15.19 1.98 11.20
C ARG A 187 -15.97 1.02 10.29
N SER A 188 -15.27 0.19 9.53
CA SER A 188 -15.82 -0.73 8.52
C SER A 188 -17.16 -1.33 8.92
N ASP A 189 -18.17 -1.07 8.09
CA ASP A 189 -19.49 -1.68 8.20
C ASP A 189 -19.47 -3.09 7.63
N VAL A 190 -18.62 -3.36 6.62
CA VAL A 190 -18.39 -4.72 6.11
C VAL A 190 -17.92 -5.64 7.24
N ARG A 191 -16.89 -5.25 8.00
CA ARG A 191 -16.36 -6.03 9.13
C ARG A 191 -17.45 -6.31 10.18
N LYS A 192 -18.23 -5.29 10.55
CA LYS A 192 -19.29 -5.42 11.56
C LYS A 192 -20.40 -6.37 11.10
N GLN A 193 -20.82 -6.27 9.84
CA GLN A 193 -21.88 -7.13 9.29
C GLN A 193 -21.45 -8.59 9.18
N LEU A 194 -20.16 -8.87 8.98
CA LEU A 194 -19.62 -10.22 9.06
C LEU A 194 -19.52 -10.77 10.49
N GLY A 195 -19.73 -9.93 11.52
CA GLY A 195 -19.49 -10.31 12.91
C GLY A 195 -18.02 -10.62 13.20
N ILE A 196 -17.09 -10.05 12.43
CA ILE A 196 -15.64 -10.21 12.64
C ILE A 196 -15.22 -9.34 13.82
N GLU A 197 -14.59 -9.97 14.81
CA GLU A 197 -14.12 -9.29 15.99
C GLU A 197 -12.93 -8.38 15.66
N PHE A 198 -12.80 -7.29 16.42
CA PHE A 198 -11.72 -6.34 16.23
C PHE A 198 -10.89 -6.12 17.51
N PRO A 199 -10.27 -7.20 18.03
CA PRO A 199 -9.51 -7.18 19.27
C PRO A 199 -8.37 -6.18 19.21
N GLY A 200 -8.07 -5.59 20.36
CA GLY A 200 -7.05 -4.58 20.51
C GLY A 200 -7.34 -3.61 21.64
N LYS A 201 -6.57 -2.52 21.70
CA LYS A 201 -6.62 -1.56 22.79
C LYS A 201 -6.65 -0.12 22.28
N THR A 202 -7.37 0.73 23.01
CA THR A 202 -7.21 2.19 22.93
C THR A 202 -6.02 2.58 23.80
N LEU A 203 -5.08 3.35 23.27
CA LEU A 203 -3.74 3.48 23.83
C LEU A 203 -3.58 4.61 24.85
N GLY A 204 -4.70 5.18 25.32
CA GLY A 204 -4.70 6.29 26.28
C GLY A 204 -4.00 7.54 25.75
N VAL A 205 -3.99 7.75 24.44
CA VAL A 205 -3.44 8.94 23.78
C VAL A 205 -4.49 9.46 22.80
N ARG A 206 -4.83 10.74 22.94
CA ARG A 206 -5.66 11.49 22.00
C ARG A 206 -4.81 12.58 21.36
N ALA A 207 -4.97 12.78 20.06
CA ALA A 207 -4.22 13.78 19.31
C ALA A 207 -5.13 14.52 18.33
N VAL A 208 -4.73 15.75 18.01
CA VAL A 208 -5.23 16.49 16.86
C VAL A 208 -4.28 16.31 15.69
N VAL A 209 -4.86 16.18 14.51
CA VAL A 209 -4.18 16.41 13.22
C VAL A 209 -5.00 17.44 12.45
N ALA A 210 -4.33 18.42 11.85
CA ALA A 210 -5.00 19.42 11.02
C ALA A 210 -4.11 19.84 9.86
N ASP A 211 -4.72 20.02 8.69
CA ASP A 211 -4.08 20.60 7.51
C ASP A 211 -4.49 22.06 7.42
N VAL A 212 -3.51 22.95 7.51
CA VAL A 212 -3.70 24.39 7.69
C VAL A 212 -2.81 25.20 6.76
N THR A 213 -3.20 26.42 6.42
CA THR A 213 -2.26 27.44 5.95
C THR A 213 -1.85 28.31 7.13
N LEU A 214 -0.58 28.74 7.16
CA LEU A 214 -0.06 29.60 8.21
C LEU A 214 1.04 30.54 7.71
N THR A 215 1.29 31.59 8.48
CA THR A 215 2.44 32.49 8.38
C THR A 215 3.36 32.34 9.60
N GLY A 216 4.56 32.94 9.57
CA GLY A 216 5.50 32.93 10.70
C GLY A 216 6.49 31.77 10.76
N LEU A 217 6.35 30.77 9.87
CA LEU A 217 7.31 29.67 9.73
C LEU A 217 7.76 29.52 8.27
N PRO A 218 9.07 29.29 8.03
CA PRO A 218 9.54 28.84 6.74
C PRO A 218 9.06 27.42 6.43
N ARG A 219 9.19 26.99 5.16
CA ARG A 219 8.76 25.66 4.69
C ARG A 219 9.92 24.68 4.51
N ASP A 220 11.11 25.06 4.94
CA ASP A 220 12.36 24.30 4.77
C ASP A 220 12.59 23.26 5.87
N ALA A 221 11.76 23.23 6.91
CA ALA A 221 11.88 22.31 8.04
C ALA A 221 10.53 21.76 8.50
N TRP A 222 10.57 20.59 9.14
CA TRP A 222 9.51 20.11 10.02
C TRP A 222 9.73 20.68 11.41
N HIS A 223 8.92 21.66 11.81
CA HIS A 223 9.06 22.37 13.07
C HIS A 223 8.49 21.57 14.24
N GLN A 224 9.30 21.40 15.29
CA GLN A 224 8.96 20.73 16.54
C GLN A 224 9.09 21.71 17.71
N PHE A 225 8.09 21.76 18.58
CA PHE A 225 8.08 22.57 19.79
C PHE A 225 7.78 21.69 21.02
N ASN A 226 8.36 22.05 22.16
CA ASN A 226 8.17 21.38 23.45
C ASN A 226 8.56 19.89 23.47
N ASP A 227 9.68 19.51 22.87
CA ASP A 227 10.12 18.10 22.85
C ASP A 227 10.28 17.50 24.25
N GLY A 228 10.59 18.32 25.26
CA GLY A 228 10.69 17.92 26.67
C GLY A 228 9.35 17.71 27.41
N SER A 229 8.21 17.98 26.77
CA SER A 229 6.88 17.79 27.37
C SER A 229 5.93 17.13 26.38
N MET A 230 5.75 15.81 26.50
CA MET A 230 4.88 15.05 25.61
C MET A 230 3.46 15.63 25.54
N ALA A 231 2.88 16.10 26.64
CA ALA A 231 1.54 16.68 26.64
C ALA A 231 1.43 18.03 25.89
N ARG A 232 2.54 18.76 25.73
CA ARG A 232 2.61 20.07 25.08
C ARG A 232 3.31 20.05 23.72
N GLN A 233 3.72 18.88 23.22
CA GLN A 233 4.35 18.77 21.91
C GLN A 233 3.49 19.40 20.82
N LEU A 234 4.13 20.06 19.87
CA LEU A 234 3.49 20.61 18.69
C LEU A 234 4.43 20.41 17.50
N ALA A 235 3.91 19.76 16.48
CA ALA A 235 4.58 19.51 15.22
C ALA A 235 3.87 20.28 14.10
N LEU A 236 4.62 21.05 13.31
CA LEU A 236 4.14 21.75 12.12
C LEU A 236 5.03 21.37 10.94
N CYS A 237 4.51 20.51 10.07
CA CYS A 237 5.27 19.94 8.97
C CYS A 237 4.71 20.44 7.63
N PRO A 238 5.51 21.14 6.81
CA PRO A 238 5.06 21.59 5.50
C PRO A 238 4.78 20.39 4.59
N LEU A 239 3.61 20.39 3.96
CA LEU A 239 3.19 19.35 3.03
C LEU A 239 3.75 19.64 1.63
N ALA A 240 4.59 18.73 1.12
CA ALA A 240 5.24 18.87 -0.19
C ALA A 240 4.21 19.06 -1.31
N GLY A 241 4.55 19.89 -2.30
CA GLY A 241 3.68 20.19 -3.44
C GLY A 241 2.48 21.08 -3.12
N THR A 242 2.38 21.64 -1.90
CA THR A 242 1.22 22.43 -1.47
C THR A 242 1.64 23.67 -0.66
N ALA A 243 0.69 24.56 -0.36
CA ALA A 243 0.85 25.64 0.63
C ALA A 243 0.55 25.20 2.08
N LEU A 244 0.08 23.97 2.29
CA LEU A 244 -0.40 23.48 3.57
C LEU A 244 0.74 23.10 4.51
N PHE A 245 0.51 23.23 5.82
CA PHE A 245 1.23 22.55 6.88
C PHE A 245 0.29 21.55 7.54
N GLN A 246 0.83 20.42 7.96
CA GLN A 246 0.14 19.50 8.85
C GLN A 246 0.57 19.78 10.29
N LEU A 247 -0.39 20.22 11.09
CA LEU A 247 -0.31 20.35 12.54
C LEU A 247 -0.58 18.99 13.18
N GLN A 248 0.27 18.55 14.09
CA GLN A 248 0.01 17.41 14.97
C GLN A 248 0.32 17.79 16.41
N ALA A 249 -0.58 17.46 17.33
CA ALA A 249 -0.40 17.75 18.74
C ALA A 249 -1.22 16.78 19.61
N PRO A 250 -0.70 16.26 20.74
CA PRO A 250 -1.53 15.56 21.70
C PRO A 250 -2.52 16.52 22.37
N VAL A 251 -3.69 16.01 22.73
CA VAL A 251 -4.77 16.76 23.39
C VAL A 251 -5.30 15.97 24.59
N PRO A 252 -5.98 16.61 25.56
CA PRO A 252 -6.59 15.91 26.69
C PRO A 252 -7.52 14.78 26.23
N LEU A 253 -7.55 13.67 26.98
CA LEU A 253 -8.34 12.47 26.63
C LEU A 253 -9.84 12.76 26.54
N GLU A 254 -10.31 13.72 27.33
CA GLU A 254 -11.72 14.13 27.41
C GLU A 254 -11.84 15.62 27.10
N GLY A 255 -13.08 16.05 26.82
CA GLY A 255 -13.40 17.44 26.48
C GLY A 255 -13.36 17.74 24.98
N GLU A 256 -14.01 18.84 24.61
CA GLU A 256 -13.99 19.35 23.25
C GLU A 256 -12.67 20.07 22.96
N VAL A 257 -12.19 19.91 21.73
CA VAL A 257 -11.04 20.64 21.22
C VAL A 257 -11.57 21.53 20.11
N ASP A 258 -11.37 22.84 20.24
CA ASP A 258 -11.69 23.76 19.16
C ASP A 258 -10.68 23.55 18.01
N LEU A 259 -11.18 22.96 16.93
CA LEU A 259 -10.43 22.67 15.71
C LEU A 259 -10.51 23.80 14.68
N GLY A 260 -11.21 24.89 15.00
CA GLY A 260 -11.26 26.08 14.19
C GLY A 260 -9.96 26.88 14.22
N VAL A 261 -9.90 27.91 13.38
CA VAL A 261 -8.73 28.80 13.26
C VAL A 261 -8.33 29.38 14.61
N ASP A 262 -9.29 29.88 15.39
CA ASP A 262 -9.02 30.54 16.68
C ASP A 262 -8.49 29.56 17.73
N GLY A 263 -9.13 28.39 17.88
CA GLY A 263 -8.68 27.33 18.78
C GLY A 263 -7.29 26.81 18.45
N LEU A 264 -7.00 26.56 17.17
CA LEU A 264 -5.66 26.11 16.77
C LEU A 264 -4.61 27.22 16.91
N ASN A 265 -4.94 28.48 16.65
CA ASN A 265 -4.04 29.62 16.93
C ASN A 265 -3.73 29.75 18.42
N ALA A 266 -4.74 29.58 19.30
CA ALA A 266 -4.54 29.58 20.74
C ALA A 266 -3.61 28.44 21.18
N MET A 267 -3.78 27.24 20.61
CA MET A 267 -2.90 26.10 20.86
C MET A 267 -1.46 26.37 20.39
N VAL A 268 -1.29 26.91 19.18
CA VAL A 268 0.03 27.23 18.62
C VAL A 268 0.73 28.28 19.48
N LYS A 269 0.03 29.35 19.88
CA LYS A 269 0.57 30.39 20.76
C LYS A 269 1.00 29.82 22.11
N ASP A 270 0.13 29.06 22.78
CA ASP A 270 0.45 28.45 24.09
C ASP A 270 1.64 27.49 24.02
N ARG A 271 1.76 26.70 22.94
CA ARG A 271 2.81 25.68 22.83
C ARG A 271 4.11 26.23 22.26
N SER A 272 4.07 27.14 21.30
CA SER A 272 5.30 27.70 20.71
C SER A 272 5.83 28.91 21.46
N GLY A 273 5.00 29.59 22.26
CA GLY A 273 5.34 30.88 22.87
C GLY A 273 5.42 32.03 21.86
N ARG A 274 5.02 31.80 20.60
CA ARG A 274 5.17 32.74 19.48
C ARG A 274 3.82 33.25 19.02
N ASP A 275 3.75 34.57 18.82
CA ASP A 275 2.57 35.28 18.31
C ASP A 275 2.62 35.51 16.79
N ASP A 276 3.79 35.31 16.17
CA ASP A 276 3.99 35.51 14.74
C ASP A 276 3.60 34.28 13.90
N ILE A 277 3.43 33.11 14.54
CA ILE A 277 2.91 31.90 13.88
C ILE A 277 1.39 31.96 13.88
N ARG A 278 0.81 32.28 12.72
CA ARG A 278 -0.64 32.50 12.58
C ARG A 278 -1.25 31.59 11.54
N ILE A 279 -2.16 30.73 11.97
CA ILE A 279 -3.04 29.93 11.11
C ILE A 279 -4.06 30.87 10.45
N GLU A 280 -4.15 30.78 9.13
CA GLU A 280 -5.04 31.59 8.29
C GLU A 280 -6.30 30.83 7.90
N ALA A 281 -6.17 29.53 7.61
CA ALA A 281 -7.29 28.67 7.25
C ALA A 281 -7.04 27.23 7.72
N VAL A 282 -8.14 26.54 8.05
CA VAL A 282 -8.17 25.10 8.34
C VAL A 282 -8.89 24.41 7.19
N TYR A 283 -8.15 23.59 6.46
CA TYR A 283 -8.69 22.82 5.33
C TYR A 283 -9.33 21.52 5.81
N TRP A 284 -8.70 20.88 6.79
CA TRP A 284 -9.20 19.68 7.41
C TRP A 284 -8.63 19.56 8.82
N ALA A 285 -9.43 19.07 9.77
CA ALA A 285 -8.95 18.79 11.12
C ALA A 285 -9.72 17.63 11.75
N SER A 286 -9.05 16.88 12.61
CA SER A 286 -9.64 15.78 13.36
C SER A 286 -8.93 15.57 14.68
N ALA A 287 -9.71 15.41 15.76
CA ALA A 287 -9.23 14.88 17.02
C ALA A 287 -9.56 13.39 17.10
N TYR A 288 -8.58 12.54 17.38
CA TYR A 288 -8.75 11.10 17.37
C TYR A 288 -8.03 10.42 18.53
N ASN A 289 -8.60 9.31 18.98
CA ASN A 289 -7.96 8.40 19.92
C ASN A 289 -7.06 7.43 19.16
N MET A 290 -5.84 7.24 19.65
CA MET A 290 -4.93 6.24 19.10
C MET A 290 -5.42 4.85 19.49
N ASN A 291 -5.60 4.00 18.48
CA ASN A 291 -6.04 2.63 18.64
C ASN A 291 -5.02 1.68 17.99
N ALA A 292 -4.88 0.50 18.58
CA ALA A 292 -4.16 -0.63 18.02
C ALA A 292 -5.13 -1.82 17.98
N ARG A 293 -5.63 -2.19 16.80
CA ARG A 293 -6.64 -3.23 16.60
C ARG A 293 -6.33 -4.06 15.36
N LEU A 294 -6.64 -5.35 15.42
CA LEU A 294 -6.45 -6.32 14.33
C LEU A 294 -7.71 -7.18 14.23
N ALA A 295 -8.24 -7.35 13.02
CA ALA A 295 -9.36 -8.24 12.78
C ALA A 295 -8.90 -9.69 13.00
N ASP A 296 -9.71 -10.48 13.68
CA ASP A 296 -9.37 -11.88 13.92
C ASP A 296 -9.40 -12.71 12.62
N ARG A 297 -10.21 -12.29 11.64
CA ARG A 297 -10.26 -12.79 10.26
C ARG A 297 -10.25 -11.67 9.24
N TYR A 298 -9.65 -11.94 8.09
CA TYR A 298 -9.58 -11.08 6.91
C TYR A 298 -10.54 -11.56 5.81
N ARG A 299 -10.97 -12.83 5.87
CA ARG A 299 -11.91 -13.44 4.92
C ARG A 299 -13.03 -14.19 5.63
N VAL A 300 -14.27 -14.01 5.16
CA VAL A 300 -15.41 -14.89 5.48
C VAL A 300 -16.16 -15.21 4.18
N GLY A 301 -15.98 -16.43 3.70
CA GLY A 301 -16.56 -16.88 2.43
C GLY A 301 -16.04 -16.06 1.25
N ARG A 302 -16.93 -15.27 0.65
CA ARG A 302 -16.68 -14.43 -0.53
C ARG A 302 -16.42 -12.96 -0.19
N VAL A 303 -16.26 -12.63 1.09
CA VAL A 303 -16.07 -11.27 1.57
C VAL A 303 -14.71 -11.11 2.24
N PHE A 304 -13.99 -10.05 1.87
CA PHE A 304 -12.63 -9.75 2.33
C PHE A 304 -12.57 -8.37 2.99
N LEU A 305 -11.63 -8.19 3.92
CA LEU A 305 -11.29 -6.90 4.51
C LEU A 305 -9.86 -6.50 4.12
N VAL A 306 -9.63 -5.24 3.76
CA VAL A 306 -8.30 -4.71 3.44
C VAL A 306 -8.01 -3.41 4.20
N GLY A 307 -6.74 -3.16 4.52
CA GLY A 307 -6.29 -1.91 5.14
C GLY A 307 -6.95 -1.64 6.49
N ASP A 308 -7.34 -0.39 6.74
CA ASP A 308 -7.96 0.03 8.00
C ASP A 308 -9.23 -0.75 8.40
N ALA A 309 -9.90 -1.40 7.44
CA ALA A 309 -11.03 -2.30 7.72
C ALA A 309 -10.57 -3.58 8.47
N ALA A 310 -9.32 -3.99 8.30
CA ALA A 310 -8.73 -5.19 8.87
C ALA A 310 -7.73 -4.89 10.00
N HIS A 311 -7.07 -3.73 10.02
CA HIS A 311 -6.10 -3.37 11.07
C HIS A 311 -5.98 -1.86 11.24
N ILE A 312 -5.88 -1.38 12.48
CA ILE A 312 -5.59 0.03 12.78
C ILE A 312 -4.43 0.06 13.75
N HIS A 313 -3.42 0.89 13.49
CA HIS A 313 -2.29 1.06 14.39
C HIS A 313 -1.99 2.55 14.61
N PRO A 314 -1.19 2.90 15.64
CA PRO A 314 -0.73 4.28 15.85
C PRO A 314 0.01 4.84 14.63
N PRO A 315 -0.03 6.16 14.40
CA PRO A 315 0.65 6.80 13.28
C PRO A 315 2.18 6.90 13.48
N THR A 316 2.70 6.51 14.64
CA THR A 316 4.12 6.65 15.04
C THR A 316 5.09 5.99 14.08
N GLY A 317 4.70 4.87 13.44
CA GLY A 317 5.48 4.22 12.37
C GLY A 317 5.18 4.70 10.95
N GLY A 318 4.12 5.50 10.73
CA GLY A 318 3.70 5.92 9.39
C GLY A 318 3.25 4.76 8.47
N GLN A 319 2.70 3.69 9.05
CA GLN A 319 2.51 2.41 8.34
C GLN A 319 1.13 2.21 7.69
N GLY A 320 0.13 3.06 7.97
CA GLY A 320 -1.29 2.74 7.72
C GLY A 320 -1.60 2.61 6.24
N LEU A 321 -1.34 3.69 5.51
CA LEU A 321 -1.48 3.71 4.05
C LEU A 321 -0.59 2.65 3.39
N ASN A 322 0.67 2.53 3.82
CA ASN A 322 1.65 1.62 3.23
C ASN A 322 1.23 0.14 3.34
N THR A 323 0.79 -0.27 4.53
CA THR A 323 0.29 -1.63 4.78
C THR A 323 -1.01 -1.88 4.02
N SER A 324 -1.91 -0.89 3.99
CA SER A 324 -3.17 -0.97 3.25
C SER A 324 -3.00 -1.14 1.74
N VAL A 325 -2.03 -0.45 1.13
CA VAL A 325 -1.67 -0.60 -0.28
C VAL A 325 -1.17 -2.03 -0.53
N GLN A 326 -0.28 -2.54 0.32
CA GLN A 326 0.25 -3.89 0.17
C GLN A 326 -0.80 -4.98 0.35
N ASP A 327 -1.79 -4.80 1.25
CA ASP A 327 -2.90 -5.75 1.39
C ASP A 327 -3.72 -5.85 0.11
N ALA A 328 -4.11 -4.70 -0.45
CA ALA A 328 -4.87 -4.63 -1.68
C ALA A 328 -4.10 -5.23 -2.87
N TYR A 329 -2.80 -4.95 -2.94
CA TYR A 329 -1.92 -5.45 -3.99
C TYR A 329 -1.72 -6.98 -3.91
N ASN A 330 -1.61 -7.53 -2.69
CA ASN A 330 -1.56 -8.97 -2.46
C ASN A 330 -2.88 -9.68 -2.82
N LEU A 331 -4.02 -9.09 -2.46
CA LEU A 331 -5.34 -9.67 -2.75
C LEU A 331 -5.70 -9.60 -4.25
N GLY A 332 -5.36 -8.51 -4.92
CA GLY A 332 -5.81 -8.23 -6.29
C GLY A 332 -5.40 -9.31 -7.31
N TRP A 333 -4.15 -9.78 -7.24
CA TRP A 333 -3.69 -10.83 -8.16
C TRP A 333 -4.35 -12.18 -7.90
N LYS A 334 -4.62 -12.51 -6.63
CA LYS A 334 -5.28 -13.76 -6.21
C LYS A 334 -6.73 -13.78 -6.68
N LEU A 335 -7.46 -12.68 -6.48
CA LEU A 335 -8.82 -12.50 -7.03
C LEU A 335 -8.82 -12.65 -8.55
N GLY A 336 -7.90 -11.98 -9.24
CA GLY A 336 -7.77 -12.09 -10.68
C GLY A 336 -7.48 -13.52 -11.16
N ALA A 337 -6.65 -14.27 -10.44
CA ALA A 337 -6.34 -15.66 -10.76
C ALA A 337 -7.57 -16.58 -10.56
N VAL A 338 -8.25 -16.49 -9.42
CA VAL A 338 -9.44 -17.32 -9.13
C VAL A 338 -10.59 -17.01 -10.08
N LEU A 339 -10.80 -15.74 -10.44
CA LEU A 339 -11.81 -15.35 -11.44
C LEU A 339 -11.50 -15.88 -12.85
N ARG A 340 -10.24 -16.27 -13.12
CA ARG A 340 -9.82 -16.96 -14.35
C ARG A 340 -9.74 -18.48 -14.22
N GLY A 341 -10.17 -19.05 -13.09
CA GLY A 341 -10.25 -20.49 -12.89
C GLY A 341 -9.17 -21.10 -11.99
N ALA A 342 -8.34 -20.30 -11.32
CA ALA A 342 -7.50 -20.83 -10.25
C ALA A 342 -8.36 -21.37 -9.08
N PRO A 343 -7.86 -22.34 -8.30
CA PRO A 343 -8.58 -22.87 -7.14
C PRO A 343 -8.91 -21.79 -6.10
N ASP A 344 -10.11 -21.83 -5.51
CA ASP A 344 -10.56 -20.85 -4.50
C ASP A 344 -9.64 -20.82 -3.27
N ALA A 345 -9.01 -21.95 -2.92
CA ALA A 345 -8.05 -22.05 -1.82
C ALA A 345 -6.85 -21.08 -1.97
N LEU A 346 -6.54 -20.61 -3.18
CA LEU A 346 -5.54 -19.57 -3.39
C LEU A 346 -5.87 -18.28 -2.61
N LEU A 347 -7.16 -17.97 -2.42
CA LEU A 347 -7.59 -16.78 -1.70
C LEU A 347 -7.39 -16.89 -0.18
N ASP A 348 -7.26 -18.10 0.38
CA ASP A 348 -6.98 -18.29 1.81
C ASP A 348 -5.59 -17.78 2.18
N THR A 349 -4.66 -17.83 1.22
CA THR A 349 -3.29 -17.32 1.38
C THR A 349 -3.25 -15.81 1.62
N TYR A 350 -4.34 -15.07 1.35
CA TYR A 350 -4.41 -13.64 1.67
C TYR A 350 -4.33 -13.41 3.19
N GLU A 351 -5.14 -14.14 3.96
CA GLU A 351 -5.13 -14.02 5.41
C GLU A 351 -3.85 -14.61 6.01
N GLU A 352 -3.44 -15.78 5.51
CA GLU A 352 -2.19 -16.46 5.88
C GLU A 352 -0.98 -15.53 5.81
N GLU A 353 -0.90 -14.70 4.77
CA GLU A 353 0.23 -13.80 4.54
C GLU A 353 0.07 -12.44 5.22
N ARG A 354 -1.10 -11.80 5.08
CA ARG A 354 -1.26 -10.38 5.42
C ARG A 354 -1.60 -10.12 6.88
N ARG A 355 -2.29 -11.06 7.54
CA ARG A 355 -2.64 -10.90 8.95
C ARG A 355 -1.42 -10.98 9.88
N PRO A 356 -0.46 -11.92 9.73
CA PRO A 356 0.77 -11.92 10.53
C PRO A 356 1.62 -10.66 10.32
N VAL A 357 1.69 -10.14 9.08
CA VAL A 357 2.38 -8.89 8.78
C VAL A 357 1.77 -7.71 9.52
N ALA A 358 0.43 -7.57 9.49
CA ALA A 358 -0.26 -6.51 10.21
C ALA A 358 -0.05 -6.62 11.74
N GLU A 359 -0.01 -7.84 12.28
CA GLU A 359 0.33 -8.08 13.68
C GLU A 359 1.77 -7.59 14.01
N GLY A 360 2.73 -7.86 13.13
CA GLY A 360 4.10 -7.35 13.23
C GLY A 360 4.16 -5.81 13.20
N VAL A 361 3.42 -5.18 12.30
CA VAL A 361 3.31 -3.72 12.19
C VAL A 361 2.68 -3.10 13.44
N LEU A 362 1.70 -3.76 14.05
CA LEU A 362 1.10 -3.34 15.33
C LEU A 362 2.11 -3.40 16.48
N LYS A 363 2.89 -4.49 16.58
CA LYS A 363 3.96 -4.65 17.58
C LYS A 363 5.02 -3.55 17.40
N LEU A 364 5.46 -3.31 16.16
CA LEU A 364 6.38 -2.24 15.80
C LEU A 364 5.84 -0.86 16.20
N SER A 365 4.63 -0.52 15.77
CA SER A 365 4.04 0.81 16.01
C SER A 365 3.81 1.09 17.50
N SER A 366 3.47 0.05 18.27
CA SER A 366 3.35 0.15 19.74
C SER A 366 4.71 0.42 20.39
N ARG A 367 5.75 -0.32 19.98
CA ARG A 367 7.13 -0.13 20.47
C ARG A 367 7.65 1.28 20.15
N LEU A 368 7.40 1.77 18.93
CA LEU A 368 7.76 3.14 18.52
C LEU A 368 6.97 4.20 19.30
N LEU A 369 5.69 3.97 19.59
CA LEU A 369 4.92 4.87 20.45
C LEU A 369 5.49 4.93 21.87
N ASP A 370 5.88 3.80 22.43
CA ASP A 370 6.49 3.76 23.77
C ASP A 370 7.88 4.44 23.77
N ALA A 371 8.65 4.33 22.69
CA ALA A 371 9.91 5.05 22.50
C ALA A 371 9.68 6.58 22.39
N ALA A 372 8.69 6.99 21.59
CA ALA A 372 8.29 8.39 21.44
C ALA A 372 7.87 9.02 22.77
N LYS A 373 7.15 8.27 23.62
CA LYS A 373 6.80 8.68 24.99
C LYS A 373 8.02 8.95 25.87
N ARG A 374 9.18 8.38 25.53
CA ARG A 374 10.47 8.58 26.22
C ARG A 374 11.39 9.56 25.48
N GLY A 375 10.90 10.23 24.43
CA GLY A 375 11.64 11.22 23.65
C GLY A 375 12.46 10.65 22.48
N ASP A 376 12.37 9.36 22.16
CA ASP A 376 13.03 8.77 21.00
C ASP A 376 12.03 8.57 19.85
N ASN A 377 12.08 9.46 18.86
CA ASN A 377 11.21 9.45 17.68
C ASN A 377 11.88 8.88 16.42
N ARG A 378 13.05 8.25 16.56
CA ARG A 378 13.78 7.70 15.41
C ARG A 378 13.01 6.54 14.80
N ARG A 379 13.10 6.44 13.48
CA ARG A 379 12.52 5.37 12.66
C ARG A 379 13.66 4.73 11.89
N GLY A 380 13.78 3.42 11.99
CA GLY A 380 14.84 2.67 11.30
C GLY A 380 14.30 1.89 10.10
N ARG A 381 15.13 0.98 9.59
CA ARG A 381 14.77 0.08 8.47
C ARG A 381 13.46 -0.69 8.69
N ASP A 382 13.09 -0.96 9.95
CA ASP A 382 11.87 -1.70 10.29
C ASP A 382 10.58 -1.01 9.82
N VAL A 383 10.60 0.30 9.52
CA VAL A 383 9.46 1.02 8.92
C VAL A 383 9.45 0.98 7.38
N HIS A 384 10.52 0.53 6.72
CA HIS A 384 10.63 0.51 5.26
C HIS A 384 9.83 -0.60 4.60
N GLN A 385 9.46 -1.63 5.37
CA GLN A 385 8.69 -2.80 4.94
C GLN A 385 9.39 -3.64 3.84
N LEU A 386 10.69 -3.45 3.63
CA LEU A 386 11.48 -4.21 2.66
C LEU A 386 11.78 -5.65 3.14
N ASP A 387 11.78 -5.86 4.46
CA ASP A 387 12.06 -7.16 5.10
C ASP A 387 10.79 -7.99 5.36
N ILE A 388 9.65 -7.60 4.78
CA ILE A 388 8.44 -8.44 4.82
C ILE A 388 8.69 -9.67 3.96
N GLY A 389 8.49 -10.85 4.53
CA GLY A 389 8.48 -12.15 3.83
C GLY A 389 7.31 -13.01 4.32
N TYR A 390 7.04 -14.09 3.58
CA TYR A 390 5.99 -15.06 3.84
C TYR A 390 6.55 -16.49 3.93
N PRO A 391 7.50 -16.76 4.84
CA PRO A 391 8.20 -18.06 4.88
C PRO A 391 7.26 -19.23 5.19
N ASP A 392 6.19 -18.98 5.93
CA ASP A 392 5.20 -20.00 6.30
C ASP A 392 4.04 -20.11 5.30
N SER A 393 4.06 -19.33 4.20
CA SER A 393 2.98 -19.32 3.21
C SER A 393 2.96 -20.62 2.40
N SER A 394 1.75 -21.12 2.12
CA SER A 394 1.52 -22.21 1.18
C SER A 394 1.96 -21.87 -0.26
N LEU A 395 2.33 -20.60 -0.53
CA LEU A 395 2.90 -20.13 -1.79
C LEU A 395 4.44 -20.02 -1.75
N ALA A 396 5.11 -20.70 -0.81
CA ALA A 396 6.57 -20.81 -0.76
C ALA A 396 7.02 -22.25 -1.06
N LEU A 397 7.79 -22.43 -2.13
CA LEU A 397 8.36 -23.72 -2.55
C LEU A 397 9.87 -23.64 -2.74
N GLU A 398 10.60 -24.53 -2.06
CA GLU A 398 12.04 -24.70 -2.28
C GLU A 398 12.38 -26.15 -2.57
N ALA A 399 13.10 -26.39 -3.66
CA ALA A 399 13.53 -27.73 -4.02
C ALA A 399 14.88 -27.71 -4.75
N PRO A 400 16.01 -28.03 -4.08
CA PRO A 400 16.12 -28.48 -2.70
C PRO A 400 15.84 -27.37 -1.67
N ALA A 401 15.62 -27.76 -0.41
CA ALA A 401 15.44 -26.81 0.69
C ALA A 401 16.67 -25.91 0.85
N ARG A 402 16.45 -24.62 1.13
CA ARG A 402 17.49 -23.62 1.39
C ARG A 402 17.37 -23.13 2.85
N GLU A 403 18.50 -22.83 3.47
CA GLU A 403 18.53 -22.30 4.86
C GLU A 403 19.16 -20.91 4.96
N ARG A 404 19.69 -20.39 3.85
CA ARG A 404 20.45 -19.13 3.81
C ARG A 404 20.22 -18.40 2.49
N GLY A 405 20.45 -17.08 2.53
CA GLY A 405 20.22 -16.20 1.40
C GLY A 405 18.74 -15.89 1.24
N LEU A 406 18.35 -15.52 0.02
CA LEU A 406 16.95 -15.32 -0.35
C LEU A 406 16.22 -16.67 -0.33
N LEU A 407 15.05 -16.69 0.30
CA LEU A 407 14.19 -17.86 0.43
C LEU A 407 12.87 -17.66 -0.33
N ALA A 408 12.17 -18.75 -0.63
CA ALA A 408 10.79 -18.66 -1.08
C ALA A 408 9.92 -18.03 0.02
N GLY A 409 8.99 -17.16 -0.39
CA GLY A 409 8.22 -16.29 0.50
C GLY A 409 8.85 -14.91 0.69
N ASP A 410 10.14 -14.72 0.43
CA ASP A 410 10.77 -13.41 0.58
C ASP A 410 10.36 -12.44 -0.53
N ARG A 411 10.44 -11.15 -0.20
CA ARG A 411 10.39 -10.08 -1.18
C ARG A 411 11.48 -10.27 -2.23
N ALA A 412 11.13 -10.24 -3.51
CA ALA A 412 12.09 -10.31 -4.61
C ALA A 412 12.90 -8.99 -4.73
N PRO A 413 14.23 -8.98 -4.49
CA PRO A 413 15.05 -7.78 -4.65
C PRO A 413 15.21 -7.38 -6.11
N ASP A 414 15.53 -6.11 -6.39
CA ASP A 414 15.90 -5.71 -7.75
C ASP A 414 17.32 -6.20 -8.10
N ALA A 415 17.65 -6.16 -9.38
CA ALA A 415 19.02 -6.36 -9.85
C ALA A 415 19.19 -5.74 -11.23
N ARG A 416 20.34 -5.13 -11.49
CA ARG A 416 20.66 -4.60 -12.82
C ARG A 416 21.00 -5.77 -13.75
N LEU A 417 20.48 -5.70 -14.96
CA LEU A 417 20.70 -6.68 -16.01
C LEU A 417 21.06 -5.97 -17.32
N ARG A 418 21.68 -6.71 -18.23
CA ARG A 418 21.92 -6.27 -19.60
C ARG A 418 21.20 -7.21 -20.56
N GLY A 419 20.37 -6.68 -21.44
CA GLY A 419 19.70 -7.48 -22.47
C GLY A 419 20.65 -7.90 -23.59
N ALA A 420 20.23 -8.88 -24.40
CA ALA A 420 21.04 -9.46 -25.48
C ALA A 420 21.59 -8.44 -26.51
N ALA A 421 20.91 -7.31 -26.73
CA ALA A 421 21.38 -6.24 -27.64
C ALA A 421 22.20 -5.14 -26.91
N GLY A 422 22.58 -5.37 -25.65
CA GLY A 422 23.45 -4.50 -24.87
C GLY A 422 22.74 -3.40 -24.06
N GLN A 423 21.41 -3.28 -24.17
CA GLN A 423 20.62 -2.31 -23.41
C GLN A 423 20.59 -2.67 -21.91
N GLY A 424 20.67 -1.64 -21.06
CA GLY A 424 20.45 -1.80 -19.61
C GLY A 424 18.98 -2.10 -19.31
N SER A 425 18.74 -2.93 -18.30
CA SER A 425 17.42 -3.23 -17.75
C SER A 425 17.57 -3.62 -16.27
N ARG A 426 16.48 -4.00 -15.61
CA ARG A 426 16.48 -4.48 -14.23
C ARG A 426 15.33 -5.43 -13.93
N LEU A 427 15.45 -6.22 -12.87
CA LEU A 427 14.42 -7.21 -12.50
C LEU A 427 13.04 -6.58 -12.29
N PHE A 428 12.93 -5.40 -11.69
CA PHE A 428 11.62 -4.76 -11.53
C PHE A 428 10.93 -4.40 -12.86
N GLU A 429 11.69 -4.16 -13.94
CA GLU A 429 11.10 -4.00 -15.27
C GLU A 429 10.56 -5.33 -15.81
N LEU A 430 11.25 -6.45 -15.52
CA LEU A 430 10.80 -7.79 -15.92
C LEU A 430 9.57 -8.24 -15.13
N PHE A 431 9.49 -7.86 -13.86
CA PHE A 431 8.36 -8.16 -12.97
C PHE A 431 7.14 -7.28 -13.29
N ARG A 432 7.32 -6.13 -13.94
CA ARG A 432 6.25 -5.15 -14.16
C ARG A 432 5.06 -5.74 -14.92
N GLY A 433 3.87 -5.65 -14.32
CA GLY A 433 2.60 -6.08 -14.89
C GLY A 433 1.90 -7.21 -14.10
N PRO A 434 0.75 -7.69 -14.60
CA PRO A 434 -0.11 -8.62 -13.85
C PRO A 434 0.34 -10.08 -13.87
N GLN A 435 1.37 -10.42 -14.64
CA GLN A 435 1.84 -11.79 -14.84
C GLN A 435 2.79 -12.27 -13.74
N TRP A 436 2.97 -13.59 -13.67
CA TRP A 436 4.09 -14.23 -13.01
C TRP A 436 5.35 -14.11 -13.85
N THR A 437 6.52 -14.11 -13.19
CA THR A 437 7.82 -14.10 -13.87
C THR A 437 8.65 -15.29 -13.41
N LEU A 438 9.20 -16.04 -14.36
CA LEU A 438 10.08 -17.18 -14.12
C LEU A 438 11.46 -16.86 -14.69
N LEU A 439 12.48 -16.90 -13.84
CA LEU A 439 13.88 -16.71 -14.21
C LEU A 439 14.56 -18.08 -14.27
N ALA A 440 15.15 -18.42 -15.42
CA ALA A 440 16.00 -19.60 -15.57
C ALA A 440 17.47 -19.16 -15.55
N TYR A 441 18.19 -19.46 -14.48
CA TYR A 441 19.55 -18.98 -14.27
C TYR A 441 20.60 -19.95 -14.84
N GLY A 442 21.58 -19.42 -15.56
CA GLY A 442 22.62 -20.20 -16.23
C GLY A 442 22.08 -21.08 -17.38
N THR A 443 20.98 -20.67 -18.01
CA THR A 443 20.32 -21.41 -19.10
C THR A 443 20.20 -20.53 -20.35
N SER A 444 20.33 -21.12 -21.55
CA SER A 444 20.12 -20.41 -22.82
C SER A 444 18.68 -20.57 -23.35
N ARG A 445 18.23 -19.65 -24.21
CA ARG A 445 16.91 -19.76 -24.85
C ARG A 445 16.79 -21.01 -25.73
N THR A 446 17.90 -21.42 -26.35
CA THR A 446 17.96 -22.66 -27.12
C THR A 446 17.68 -23.87 -26.24
N ALA A 447 18.28 -23.95 -25.05
CA ALA A 447 18.03 -25.03 -24.10
C ALA A 447 16.57 -25.04 -23.59
N LEU A 448 16.00 -23.87 -23.28
CA LEU A 448 14.58 -23.76 -22.90
C LEU A 448 13.65 -24.33 -23.98
N ASN A 449 13.91 -23.98 -25.24
CA ASN A 449 13.06 -24.37 -26.36
C ASN A 449 13.26 -25.83 -26.79
N SER A 450 14.49 -26.34 -26.78
CA SER A 450 14.80 -27.69 -27.25
C SER A 450 14.42 -28.77 -26.23
N LEU A 451 14.52 -28.47 -24.94
CA LEU A 451 14.22 -29.42 -23.87
C LEU A 451 12.76 -29.35 -23.41
N GLY A 452 12.01 -28.30 -23.78
CA GLY A 452 10.60 -28.14 -23.40
C GLY A 452 10.37 -28.13 -21.88
N LEU A 453 11.37 -27.72 -21.10
CA LEU A 453 11.42 -27.87 -19.64
C LEU A 453 10.23 -27.20 -18.96
N VAL A 454 9.85 -26.00 -19.41
CA VAL A 454 8.66 -25.28 -18.96
C VAL A 454 7.99 -24.62 -20.17
N PRO A 455 6.81 -25.12 -20.63
CA PRO A 455 6.13 -24.54 -21.78
C PRO A 455 5.56 -23.16 -21.46
N ALA A 456 5.53 -22.30 -22.49
CA ALA A 456 4.87 -21.01 -22.44
C ALA A 456 3.37 -21.17 -22.14
N ARG A 457 2.84 -20.30 -21.28
CA ARG A 457 1.44 -20.33 -20.85
C ARG A 457 0.93 -18.93 -20.52
N ALA A 458 -0.38 -18.73 -20.57
CA ALA A 458 -0.99 -17.46 -20.27
C ALA A 458 -0.66 -17.02 -18.82
N GLY A 459 -0.28 -15.75 -18.66
CA GLY A 459 0.03 -15.19 -17.33
C GLY A 459 1.42 -15.54 -16.77
N LEU A 460 2.31 -16.16 -17.54
CA LEU A 460 3.70 -16.43 -17.17
C LEU A 460 4.68 -15.85 -18.20
N ARG A 461 5.65 -15.05 -17.76
CA ARG A 461 6.81 -14.62 -18.57
C ARG A 461 8.04 -15.40 -18.13
N ILE A 462 8.77 -15.98 -19.09
CA ILE A 462 9.97 -16.78 -18.84
C ILE A 462 11.19 -16.07 -19.44
N HIS A 463 12.19 -15.80 -18.59
CA HIS A 463 13.44 -15.15 -18.96
C HIS A 463 14.64 -16.05 -18.68
N ALA A 464 15.47 -16.26 -19.70
CA ALA A 464 16.76 -16.91 -19.58
C ALA A 464 17.83 -15.89 -19.12
N ILE A 465 18.44 -16.13 -17.97
CA ILE A 465 19.57 -15.34 -17.46
C ILE A 465 20.84 -16.15 -17.70
N GLY A 466 21.63 -15.73 -18.70
CA GLY A 466 22.81 -16.45 -19.19
C GLY A 466 24.11 -15.67 -19.07
N GLU A 467 25.18 -16.23 -19.62
CA GLU A 467 26.45 -15.55 -19.85
C GLU A 467 26.46 -14.79 -21.18
N ALA A 468 27.36 -13.82 -21.31
CA ALA A 468 27.48 -13.05 -22.55
C ALA A 468 27.82 -13.96 -23.75
N GLY A 469 26.90 -14.02 -24.72
CA GLY A 469 27.09 -14.79 -25.96
C GLY A 469 26.54 -16.22 -25.94
N ASP A 470 25.89 -16.66 -24.86
CA ASP A 470 25.33 -18.02 -24.73
C ASP A 470 23.90 -18.19 -25.31
N GLY A 471 23.28 -17.09 -25.74
CA GLY A 471 21.91 -17.08 -26.25
C GLY A 471 20.81 -16.95 -25.19
N GLY A 472 21.14 -16.49 -23.97
CA GLY A 472 20.17 -16.03 -22.97
C GLY A 472 19.50 -14.70 -23.35
N ASP A 473 18.40 -14.36 -22.66
CA ASP A 473 17.68 -13.09 -22.88
C ASP A 473 18.43 -11.90 -22.22
N TYR A 474 18.98 -12.15 -21.04
CA TYR A 474 19.68 -11.18 -20.21
C TYR A 474 20.97 -11.76 -19.60
N VAL A 475 21.89 -10.87 -19.26
CA VAL A 475 23.16 -11.15 -18.59
C VAL A 475 23.22 -10.38 -17.26
N ASP A 476 23.56 -11.08 -16.19
CA ASP A 476 23.89 -10.48 -14.89
C ASP A 476 25.35 -10.00 -14.87
N GLU A 477 25.64 -8.96 -15.67
CA GLU A 477 27.01 -8.48 -15.93
C GLU A 477 27.74 -8.02 -14.66
N HIS A 478 27.01 -7.41 -13.72
CA HIS A 478 27.57 -6.88 -12.48
C HIS A 478 27.48 -7.84 -11.29
N GLY A 479 26.86 -9.02 -11.48
CA GLY A 479 26.62 -9.97 -10.40
C GLY A 479 25.56 -9.53 -9.41
N ASP A 480 24.73 -8.53 -9.72
CA ASP A 480 23.73 -7.99 -8.80
C ASP A 480 22.65 -9.04 -8.48
N LEU A 481 22.18 -9.76 -9.50
CA LEU A 481 21.22 -10.85 -9.31
C LEU A 481 21.87 -11.97 -8.51
N ARG A 482 23.09 -12.36 -8.86
CA ARG A 482 23.85 -13.39 -8.16
C ARG A 482 24.05 -13.06 -6.68
N ASN A 483 24.35 -11.80 -6.37
CA ASN A 483 24.55 -11.34 -4.99
C ASN A 483 23.25 -11.32 -4.19
N ALA A 484 22.14 -10.90 -4.80
CA ALA A 484 20.85 -10.78 -4.12
C ALA A 484 20.11 -12.12 -3.96
N TYR A 485 20.17 -13.00 -4.98
CA TYR A 485 19.40 -14.24 -5.02
C TYR A 485 20.24 -15.49 -4.69
N ALA A 486 21.57 -15.41 -4.82
CA ALA A 486 22.50 -16.54 -4.71
C ALA A 486 22.04 -17.81 -5.47
N PRO A 487 21.65 -17.71 -6.77
CA PRO A 487 21.22 -18.86 -7.55
C PRO A 487 22.40 -19.75 -7.93
N GLN A 488 22.12 -21.04 -8.12
CA GLN A 488 22.99 -21.99 -8.80
C GLN A 488 22.63 -22.08 -10.29
N VAL A 489 23.60 -22.45 -11.13
CA VAL A 489 23.33 -22.75 -12.55
C VAL A 489 22.29 -23.87 -12.63
N GLY A 490 21.23 -23.65 -13.41
CA GLY A 490 20.09 -24.55 -13.51
C GLY A 490 18.96 -24.27 -12.51
N ASP A 491 19.09 -23.24 -11.66
CA ASP A 491 18.00 -22.80 -10.78
C ASP A 491 16.91 -22.05 -11.56
N TRP A 492 15.68 -22.27 -11.12
CA TRP A 492 14.47 -21.64 -11.60
C TRP A 492 13.82 -20.87 -10.46
N ILE A 493 13.68 -19.56 -10.65
CA ILE A 493 13.12 -18.65 -9.65
C ILE A 493 11.78 -18.13 -10.15
N LEU A 494 10.70 -18.54 -9.50
CA LEU A 494 9.35 -18.08 -9.79
C LEU A 494 8.99 -16.90 -8.88
N VAL A 495 8.70 -15.75 -9.48
CA VAL A 495 8.28 -14.52 -8.82
C VAL A 495 6.81 -14.24 -9.09
N ARG A 496 6.08 -13.96 -8.02
CA ARG A 496 4.65 -13.66 -8.02
C ARG A 496 4.37 -12.29 -8.65
N PRO A 497 3.13 -12.06 -9.12
CA PRO A 497 2.71 -10.75 -9.59
C PRO A 497 2.84 -9.64 -8.54
N ASP A 498 2.89 -9.97 -7.24
CA ASP A 498 3.08 -8.99 -6.17
C ASP A 498 4.57 -8.76 -5.77
N GLY A 499 5.52 -9.33 -6.51
CA GLY A 499 6.96 -9.10 -6.29
C GLY A 499 7.56 -9.86 -5.11
N TYR A 500 7.00 -11.04 -4.82
CA TYR A 500 7.52 -12.00 -3.85
C TYR A 500 7.98 -13.27 -4.55
N VAL A 501 9.07 -13.86 -4.09
CA VAL A 501 9.54 -15.16 -4.60
C VAL A 501 8.56 -16.23 -4.13
N ALA A 502 7.96 -16.98 -5.05
CA ALA A 502 7.12 -18.12 -4.71
C ALA A 502 7.88 -19.43 -4.74
N ALA A 503 8.82 -19.58 -5.68
CA ALA A 503 9.58 -20.80 -5.77
C ALA A 503 11.04 -20.58 -6.16
N ILE A 504 11.92 -21.40 -5.59
CA ILE A 504 13.31 -21.57 -6.05
C ILE A 504 13.53 -23.07 -6.19
N VAL A 505 13.67 -23.55 -7.43
CA VAL A 505 13.86 -24.98 -7.70
C VAL A 505 15.05 -25.24 -8.60
N GLY A 506 15.80 -26.30 -8.36
CA GLY A 506 16.82 -26.78 -9.29
C GLY A 506 16.20 -27.56 -10.46
N GLU A 507 16.99 -27.75 -11.52
CA GLU A 507 16.57 -28.46 -12.74
C GLU A 507 15.97 -29.86 -12.46
N GLY A 508 16.49 -30.59 -11.46
CA GLY A 508 15.97 -31.90 -11.06
C GLY A 508 14.59 -31.89 -10.38
N ALA A 509 14.01 -30.72 -10.11
CA ALA A 509 12.75 -30.57 -9.37
C ALA A 509 11.66 -29.82 -10.18
N LEU A 510 11.80 -29.75 -11.50
CA LEU A 510 10.84 -29.06 -12.38
C LEU A 510 9.41 -29.62 -12.30
N ASP A 511 9.24 -30.92 -12.06
CA ASP A 511 7.91 -31.51 -11.83
C ASP A 511 7.21 -30.95 -10.60
N ALA A 512 7.96 -30.58 -9.55
CA ALA A 512 7.39 -29.92 -8.38
C ALA A 512 6.94 -28.49 -8.70
N LEU A 513 7.74 -27.76 -9.48
CA LEU A 513 7.39 -26.43 -9.96
C LEU A 513 6.14 -26.45 -10.84
N GLU A 514 5.99 -27.43 -11.73
CA GLU A 514 4.79 -27.58 -12.56
C GLU A 514 3.52 -27.81 -11.73
N ARG A 515 3.58 -28.72 -10.73
CA ARG A 515 2.43 -28.93 -9.81
C ARG A 515 2.10 -27.67 -9.02
N PHE A 516 3.11 -26.96 -8.54
CA PHE A 516 2.95 -25.71 -7.80
C PHE A 516 2.32 -24.60 -8.66
N MET A 517 2.81 -24.43 -9.89
CA MET A 517 2.25 -23.48 -10.86
C MET A 517 0.78 -23.80 -11.15
N ALA A 518 0.42 -25.06 -11.35
CA ALA A 518 -0.97 -25.47 -11.57
C ALA A 518 -1.88 -25.12 -10.38
N ALA A 519 -1.40 -25.34 -9.14
CA ALA A 519 -2.12 -24.94 -7.92
C ALA A 519 -2.32 -23.41 -7.82
N CYS A 520 -1.40 -22.63 -8.40
CA CYS A 520 -1.49 -21.17 -8.49
C CYS A 520 -2.35 -20.68 -9.68
N GLY A 521 -2.95 -21.58 -10.47
CA GLY A 521 -3.76 -21.24 -11.64
C GLY A 521 -2.97 -21.03 -12.93
N LEU A 522 -1.68 -21.36 -12.97
CA LEU A 522 -0.85 -21.35 -14.18
C LEU A 522 -0.93 -22.69 -14.91
N GLN A 523 -2.11 -22.96 -15.49
CA GLN A 523 -2.38 -24.19 -16.23
C GLN A 523 -1.57 -24.26 -17.53
N ARG A 524 -1.32 -25.50 -18.01
CA ARG A 524 -0.76 -25.70 -19.34
C ARG A 524 -1.79 -25.30 -20.42
N PRO A 525 -1.33 -24.85 -21.60
CA PRO A 525 -2.21 -24.50 -22.73
C PRO A 525 -3.15 -25.62 -23.15
#